data_AF-A0A736Q0C1-F1
#
_entry.id   AF-A0A736Q0C1-F1
#
_cell.length_a   1.000
_cell.length_b   1.000
_cell.length_c   1.000
_cell.angle_alpha   90.00
_cell.angle_beta   90.00
_cell.angle_gamma   90.00
#
_symmetry.space_group_name_H-M   'P 1'
#
loop_
_entity.id
_entity.type
_entity.pdbx_description
1 polymer ?
#
loop_
_entity_poly.entity_id
_entity_poly.type
_entity_poly.pdbx_seq_one_letter_code
_entity_poly.pdbx_strand_id
1 'polypeptide(L)'
;MNNTQSDNNLFYFNRLTYITPHEVALAMNGFDYDTENDELTEIQLKEVIRLRKAITRNLQLINEYKNISATQKVEANLVLTAAYIFQREDIVPVEIKERIENALQQQVKNKDWGDILMMLGGNELYEIGKKLRSNGRGQYRKDDEDNYSCKLIYLLIELLKKHGKVNYSDNSVIYNDIISFCNENEILLKGIKKATFYKKIKLGKDIIKYGE
;
A
#
# COMPACT_ATOMS: atom_id res chain seq x y z
N MET A 1 -16.98 -16.30 -10.26
CA MET A 1 -17.67 -15.07 -10.73
C MET A 1 -18.11 -14.35 -9.47
N ASN A 2 -17.45 -13.23 -9.11
CA ASN A 2 -17.82 -12.27 -8.05
C ASN A 2 -16.80 -11.12 -7.87
N ASN A 3 -15.67 -11.08 -8.60
CA ASN A 3 -14.66 -10.02 -8.46
C ASN A 3 -15.03 -8.64 -9.03
N THR A 4 -16.06 -8.53 -9.88
CA THR A 4 -16.34 -7.26 -10.58
C THR A 4 -17.09 -6.23 -9.74
N GLN A 5 -17.74 -6.64 -8.65
CA GLN A 5 -18.50 -5.73 -7.78
C GLN A 5 -17.61 -5.11 -6.68
N SER A 6 -16.69 -5.89 -6.10
CA SER A 6 -15.73 -5.36 -5.11
C SER A 6 -14.76 -4.34 -5.71
N ASP A 7 -14.31 -4.57 -6.96
CA ASP A 7 -13.36 -3.68 -7.64
C ASP A 7 -13.94 -2.28 -7.90
N ASN A 8 -15.24 -2.16 -8.13
CA ASN A 8 -15.90 -0.87 -8.40
C ASN A 8 -16.19 -0.06 -7.13
N ASN A 9 -16.52 -0.73 -6.03
CA ASN A 9 -16.96 -0.07 -4.80
C ASN A 9 -15.77 0.59 -4.09
N LEU A 10 -14.62 -0.10 -4.07
CA LEU A 10 -13.35 0.44 -3.56
C LEU A 10 -12.73 1.50 -4.47
N PHE A 11 -13.03 1.49 -5.77
CA PHE A 11 -12.51 2.47 -6.73
C PHE A 11 -12.88 3.90 -6.35
N TYR A 12 -14.15 4.13 -6.00
CA TYR A 12 -14.64 5.44 -5.61
C TYR A 12 -14.15 5.82 -4.21
N PHE A 13 -14.28 4.89 -3.25
CA PHE A 13 -13.79 5.11 -1.88
C PHE A 13 -12.37 5.65 -1.95
N ASN A 14 -11.44 4.93 -2.59
CA ASN A 14 -10.01 5.27 -2.68
C ASN A 14 -9.69 6.68 -3.21
N ARG A 15 -10.62 7.31 -3.95
CA ARG A 15 -10.45 8.63 -4.56
C ARG A 15 -11.13 9.77 -3.79
N LEU A 16 -11.91 9.46 -2.76
CA LEU A 16 -12.53 10.48 -1.92
C LEU A 16 -11.44 11.32 -1.23
N THR A 17 -11.46 12.62 -1.47
CA THR A 17 -10.57 13.59 -0.82
C THR A 17 -11.07 13.99 0.57
N TYR A 18 -12.37 13.85 0.79
CA TYR A 18 -13.02 14.02 2.09
C TYR A 18 -13.93 12.83 2.38
N ILE A 19 -13.87 12.32 3.61
CA ILE A 19 -14.65 11.17 4.08
C ILE A 19 -15.13 11.41 5.52
N THR A 20 -16.11 10.63 5.94
CA THR A 20 -16.63 10.64 7.31
C THR A 20 -16.05 9.49 8.14
N PRO A 21 -15.99 9.62 9.47
CA PRO A 21 -15.68 8.49 10.35
C PRO A 21 -16.61 7.29 10.16
N HIS A 22 -17.85 7.50 9.77
CA HIS A 22 -18.83 6.44 9.50
C HIS A 22 -18.49 5.64 8.23
N GLU A 23 -18.17 6.32 7.13
CA GLU A 23 -17.78 5.71 5.85
C GLU A 23 -16.52 4.84 6.04
N VAL A 24 -15.52 5.34 6.79
CA VAL A 24 -14.31 4.56 7.12
C VAL A 24 -14.65 3.34 7.98
N ALA A 25 -15.54 3.48 8.95
CA ALA A 25 -15.94 2.37 9.80
C ALA A 25 -16.70 1.27 9.02
N LEU A 26 -17.53 1.63 8.03
CA LEU A 26 -18.18 0.68 7.13
C LEU A 26 -17.14 -0.08 6.31
N ALA A 27 -16.26 0.66 5.63
CA ALA A 27 -15.21 0.09 4.79
C ALA A 27 -14.26 -0.84 5.56
N MET A 28 -13.86 -0.47 6.78
CA MET A 28 -13.02 -1.32 7.64
C MET A 28 -13.72 -2.59 8.14
N ASN A 29 -15.05 -2.64 8.11
CA ASN A 29 -15.82 -3.86 8.40
C ASN A 29 -16.19 -4.64 7.12
N GLY A 30 -15.67 -4.24 5.95
CA GLY A 30 -15.88 -4.93 4.68
C GLY A 30 -17.21 -4.59 3.99
N PHE A 31 -17.91 -3.55 4.45
CA PHE A 31 -19.10 -3.03 3.78
C PHE A 31 -18.72 -1.96 2.77
N ASP A 32 -19.68 -1.61 1.90
CA ASP A 32 -19.52 -0.44 1.08
C ASP A 32 -19.54 0.82 1.93
N TYR A 33 -18.80 1.85 1.52
CA TYR A 33 -18.64 3.04 2.34
C TYR A 33 -19.94 3.85 2.46
N ASP A 34 -20.89 3.65 1.53
CA ASP A 34 -22.20 4.28 1.47
C ASP A 34 -23.35 3.33 1.86
N THR A 35 -23.05 2.15 2.41
CA THR A 35 -24.07 1.20 2.91
C THR A 35 -24.97 1.85 3.97
N GLU A 36 -26.28 1.79 3.77
CA GLU A 36 -27.27 2.33 4.71
C GLU A 36 -27.37 1.48 5.98
N ASN A 37 -27.74 2.12 7.10
CA ASN A 37 -27.72 1.46 8.41
C ASN A 37 -28.77 0.34 8.56
N ASP A 38 -29.88 0.42 7.82
CA ASP A 38 -30.94 -0.58 7.81
C ASP A 38 -30.61 -1.83 6.96
N GLU A 39 -29.58 -1.74 6.11
CA GLU A 39 -29.01 -2.88 5.39
C GLU A 39 -28.13 -3.77 6.29
N LEU A 40 -27.71 -3.27 7.46
CA LEU A 40 -26.87 -3.98 8.41
C LEU A 40 -27.70 -4.73 9.46
N THR A 41 -27.25 -5.93 9.81
CA THR A 41 -27.78 -6.60 11.02
C THR A 41 -27.44 -5.81 12.27
N GLU A 42 -28.21 -6.01 13.36
CA GLU A 42 -27.99 -5.30 14.63
C GLU A 42 -26.56 -5.47 15.17
N ILE A 43 -25.96 -6.64 14.96
CA ILE A 43 -24.58 -6.93 15.39
C ILE A 43 -23.57 -6.16 14.55
N GLN A 44 -23.72 -6.18 13.22
CA GLN A 44 -22.84 -5.44 12.31
C GLN A 44 -22.93 -3.93 12.55
N LEU A 45 -24.15 -3.41 12.70
CA LEU A 45 -24.38 -2.00 12.99
C LEU A 45 -23.74 -1.59 14.31
N LYS A 46 -23.83 -2.42 15.36
CA LYS A 46 -23.15 -2.16 16.65
C LYS A 46 -21.63 -2.05 16.48
N GLU A 47 -21.01 -2.93 15.69
CA GLU A 47 -19.56 -2.88 15.43
C GLU A 47 -19.15 -1.63 14.65
N VAL A 48 -19.89 -1.29 13.59
CA VAL A 48 -19.66 -0.06 12.81
C VAL A 48 -19.81 1.19 13.69
N ILE A 49 -20.85 1.24 14.54
CA ILE A 49 -21.07 2.35 15.47
C ILE A 49 -19.94 2.47 16.50
N ARG A 50 -19.43 1.34 17.01
CA ARG A 50 -18.29 1.34 17.94
C ARG A 50 -17.04 1.92 17.28
N LEU A 51 -16.70 1.44 16.09
CA LEU A 51 -15.53 1.90 15.37
C LEU A 51 -15.62 3.38 14.97
N ARG A 52 -16.74 3.82 14.38
CA ARG A 52 -16.91 5.24 14.00
C ARG A 52 -16.83 6.17 15.21
N LYS A 53 -17.33 5.75 16.38
CA LYS A 53 -17.23 6.52 17.63
C LYS A 53 -15.78 6.63 18.12
N ALA A 54 -15.00 5.56 18.02
CA ALA A 54 -13.59 5.57 18.40
C ALA A 54 -12.79 6.53 17.49
N ILE A 55 -12.95 6.42 16.18
CA ILE A 55 -12.32 7.31 15.19
C ILE A 55 -12.72 8.77 15.45
N THR A 56 -14.02 9.04 15.60
CA THR A 56 -14.55 10.39 15.86
C THR A 56 -13.93 11.00 17.12
N ARG A 57 -13.83 10.22 18.21
CA ARG A 57 -13.25 10.70 19.48
C ARG A 57 -11.79 11.10 19.33
N ASN A 58 -11.01 10.32 18.58
CA ASN A 58 -9.60 10.65 18.36
C ASN A 58 -9.47 11.93 17.52
N LEU A 59 -10.32 12.13 16.50
CA LEU A 59 -10.36 13.38 15.73
C LEU A 59 -10.73 14.59 16.60
N GLN A 60 -11.67 14.43 17.55
CA GLN A 60 -12.09 15.50 18.46
C GLN A 60 -10.98 16.01 19.40
N LEU A 61 -9.86 15.29 19.52
CA LEU A 61 -8.69 15.77 20.27
C LEU A 61 -7.92 16.87 19.51
N ILE A 62 -8.12 16.97 18.20
CA ILE A 62 -7.59 18.07 17.39
C ILE A 62 -8.56 19.25 17.53
N ASN A 63 -8.05 20.41 17.95
CA ASN A 63 -8.88 21.59 18.26
C ASN A 63 -9.84 22.00 17.13
N GLU A 64 -9.39 21.91 15.88
CA GLU A 64 -10.20 22.21 14.69
C GLU A 64 -11.44 21.30 14.57
N TYR A 65 -11.34 20.07 15.05
CA TYR A 65 -12.37 19.02 14.91
C TYR A 65 -13.07 18.69 16.24
N LYS A 66 -12.92 19.51 17.29
CA LYS A 66 -13.45 19.23 18.64
C LYS A 66 -14.96 18.91 18.68
N ASN A 67 -15.74 19.50 17.77
CA ASN A 67 -17.19 19.35 17.70
C ASN A 67 -17.66 18.48 16.51
N ILE A 68 -16.75 17.74 15.87
CA ILE A 68 -17.09 16.92 14.71
C ILE A 68 -18.06 15.79 15.08
N SER A 69 -18.99 15.49 14.16
CA SER A 69 -19.84 14.30 14.22
C SER A 69 -19.31 13.16 13.34
N ALA A 70 -19.77 11.93 13.60
CA ALA A 70 -19.35 10.76 12.82
C ALA A 70 -19.78 10.79 11.34
N THR A 71 -20.66 11.71 10.95
CA THR A 71 -21.19 11.88 9.58
C THR A 71 -20.69 13.16 8.90
N GLN A 72 -19.84 13.94 9.58
CA GLN A 72 -19.25 15.14 9.00
C GLN A 72 -17.99 14.77 8.20
N LYS A 73 -17.88 15.36 7.00
CA LYS A 73 -16.76 15.12 6.09
C LYS A 73 -15.50 15.84 6.57
N VAL A 74 -14.37 15.13 6.54
CA VAL A 74 -13.02 15.62 6.89
C VAL A 74 -12.04 15.12 5.85
N GLU A 75 -10.91 15.80 5.72
CA GLU A 75 -9.81 15.37 4.86
C GLU A 75 -9.48 13.88 5.09
N ALA A 76 -9.43 13.13 3.99
CA ALA A 76 -9.43 11.68 4.02
C ALA A 76 -8.22 11.09 4.75
N ASN A 77 -7.03 11.64 4.53
CA ASN A 77 -5.82 11.13 5.16
C ASN A 77 -5.87 11.26 6.68
N LEU A 78 -6.46 12.34 7.20
CA LEU A 78 -6.61 12.55 8.63
C LEU A 78 -7.53 11.50 9.27
N VAL A 79 -8.70 11.24 8.66
CA VAL A 79 -9.66 10.24 9.18
C VAL A 79 -9.08 8.83 9.09
N LEU A 80 -8.44 8.48 7.96
CA LEU A 80 -7.80 7.17 7.77
C LEU A 80 -6.62 6.97 8.73
N THR A 81 -5.83 8.02 8.98
CA THR A 81 -4.76 7.99 9.99
C THR A 81 -5.32 7.75 11.38
N ALA A 82 -6.43 8.41 11.75
CA ALA A 82 -7.12 8.18 13.02
C ALA A 82 -7.66 6.76 13.16
N ALA A 83 -7.90 6.08 12.03
CA ALA A 83 -8.40 4.71 12.00
C ALA A 83 -7.29 3.64 12.08
N TYR A 84 -6.01 4.03 11.91
CA TYR A 84 -4.89 3.11 11.74
C TYR A 84 -4.76 2.06 12.85
N ILE A 85 -4.88 2.48 14.11
CA ILE A 85 -4.70 1.61 15.29
C ILE A 85 -5.87 0.64 15.52
N PHE A 86 -6.98 0.81 14.78
CA PHE A 86 -8.17 -0.04 14.92
C PHE A 86 -8.24 -1.13 13.86
N GLN A 87 -7.18 -1.31 13.07
CA GLN A 87 -7.12 -2.35 12.04
C GLN A 87 -7.10 -3.74 12.69
N ARG A 88 -8.07 -4.58 12.33
CA ARG A 88 -8.16 -5.99 12.72
C ARG A 88 -7.70 -6.86 11.54
N GLU A 89 -6.68 -7.70 11.75
CA GLU A 89 -6.00 -8.44 10.67
C GLU A 89 -6.95 -9.25 9.79
N ASP A 90 -7.94 -9.93 10.38
CA ASP A 90 -8.83 -10.84 9.64
C ASP A 90 -10.12 -10.20 9.12
N ILE A 91 -10.35 -8.90 9.37
CA ILE A 91 -11.61 -8.23 9.06
C ILE A 91 -11.45 -7.14 8.01
N VAL A 92 -10.39 -6.33 8.13
CA VAL A 92 -10.21 -5.17 7.23
C VAL A 92 -9.77 -5.65 5.84
N PRO A 93 -10.47 -5.30 4.75
CA PRO A 93 -10.04 -5.63 3.39
C PRO A 93 -8.64 -5.09 3.09
N VAL A 94 -7.86 -5.80 2.27
CA VAL A 94 -6.44 -5.47 1.99
C VAL A 94 -6.31 -4.08 1.39
N GLU A 95 -7.19 -3.74 0.46
CA GLU A 95 -7.23 -2.46 -0.24
C GLU A 95 -7.49 -1.29 0.74
N ILE A 96 -8.29 -1.52 1.78
CA ILE A 96 -8.55 -0.55 2.83
C ILE A 96 -7.33 -0.38 3.73
N LYS A 97 -6.64 -1.47 4.08
CA LYS A 97 -5.38 -1.41 4.83
C LYS A 97 -4.33 -0.60 4.07
N GLU A 98 -4.14 -0.89 2.78
CA GLU A 98 -3.22 -0.14 1.92
C GLU A 98 -3.56 1.35 1.86
N ARG A 99 -4.85 1.69 1.76
CA ARG A 99 -5.28 3.10 1.78
C ARG A 99 -4.98 3.78 3.12
N ILE A 100 -5.21 3.10 4.23
CA ILE A 100 -4.90 3.59 5.59
C ILE A 100 -3.38 3.79 5.76
N GLU A 101 -2.58 2.84 5.29
CA GLU A 101 -1.11 2.95 5.30
C GLU A 101 -0.63 4.13 4.47
N ASN A 102 -1.17 4.31 3.26
CA ASN A 102 -0.84 5.43 2.40
C ASN A 102 -1.21 6.78 3.03
N ALA A 103 -2.37 6.87 3.69
CA ALA A 103 -2.78 8.06 4.43
C ALA A 103 -1.78 8.41 5.55
N LEU A 104 -1.36 7.42 6.33
CA LEU A 104 -0.34 7.61 7.37
C LEU A 104 1.00 8.07 6.76
N GLN A 105 1.41 7.49 5.62
CA GLN A 105 2.64 7.90 4.92
C GLN A 105 2.59 9.36 4.44
N GLN A 106 1.43 9.87 4.01
CA GLN A 106 1.29 11.28 3.69
C GLN A 106 1.30 12.14 4.95
N GLN A 107 0.63 11.68 6.02
CA GLN A 107 0.55 12.43 7.27
C GLN A 107 1.93 12.69 7.90
N VAL A 108 2.85 11.72 7.85
CA VAL A 108 4.22 11.86 8.39
C VAL A 108 5.12 12.83 7.59
N LYS A 109 4.68 13.27 6.41
CA LYS A 109 5.37 14.30 5.61
C LYS A 109 5.00 15.71 6.06
N ASN A 110 3.86 15.88 6.74
CA ASN A 110 3.41 17.18 7.24
C ASN A 110 4.33 17.69 8.37
N LYS A 111 4.36 19.02 8.56
CA LYS A 111 5.21 19.66 9.57
C LYS A 111 4.88 19.19 10.99
N ASP A 112 3.59 19.14 11.31
CA ASP A 112 3.06 18.89 12.66
C ASP A 112 2.63 17.42 12.87
N TRP A 113 3.19 16.50 12.08
CA TRP A 113 2.82 15.09 12.09
C TRP A 113 2.91 14.45 13.48
N GLY A 114 3.92 14.79 14.28
CA GLY A 114 4.19 14.15 15.57
C GLY A 114 3.07 14.40 16.56
N ASP A 115 2.65 15.66 16.68
CA ASP A 115 1.55 16.07 17.55
C ASP A 115 0.23 15.47 17.07
N ILE A 116 0.00 15.46 15.76
CA ILE A 116 -1.21 14.87 15.17
C ILE A 116 -1.27 13.35 15.46
N LEU A 117 -0.19 12.60 15.24
CA LEU A 117 -0.20 11.16 15.51
C LEU A 117 -0.34 10.85 17.01
N MET A 118 0.26 11.68 17.86
CA MET A 118 0.08 11.56 19.32
C MET A 118 -1.38 11.77 19.72
N MET A 119 -2.07 12.76 19.16
CA MET A 119 -3.50 12.98 19.39
C MET A 119 -4.36 11.84 18.83
N LEU A 120 -4.04 11.35 17.62
CA LEU A 120 -4.87 10.38 16.92
C LEU A 120 -4.70 8.93 17.38
N GLY A 121 -3.55 8.56 17.94
CA GLY A 121 -3.29 7.18 18.34
C GLY A 121 -2.22 7.02 19.41
N GLY A 122 -1.84 8.10 20.10
CA GLY A 122 -0.88 8.07 21.19
C GLY A 122 0.52 7.62 20.79
N ASN A 123 1.25 7.08 21.77
CA ASN A 123 2.63 6.62 21.59
C ASN A 123 2.77 5.53 20.53
N GLU A 124 1.78 4.64 20.40
CA GLU A 124 1.81 3.55 19.43
C GLU A 124 1.87 4.11 18.00
N LEU A 125 0.91 4.96 17.64
CA LEU A 125 0.86 5.57 16.31
C LEU A 125 2.05 6.50 16.06
N TYR A 126 2.48 7.24 17.10
CA TYR A 126 3.67 8.09 17.02
C TYR A 126 4.94 7.30 16.67
N GLU A 127 5.22 6.19 17.34
CA GLU A 127 6.43 5.39 17.07
C GLU A 127 6.37 4.70 15.70
N ILE A 128 5.18 4.30 15.24
CA ILE A 128 4.99 3.82 13.85
C ILE A 128 5.33 4.95 12.87
N GLY A 129 4.76 6.15 13.06
CA GLY A 129 5.02 7.29 12.18
C GLY A 129 6.48 7.72 12.17
N LYS A 130 7.15 7.67 13.33
CA LYS A 130 8.58 7.94 13.47
C LYS A 130 9.42 6.95 12.67
N LYS A 131 9.11 5.64 12.75
CA LYS A 131 9.76 4.60 11.91
C LYS A 131 9.51 4.84 10.43
N LEU A 132 8.28 5.18 10.04
CA LEU A 132 7.96 5.50 8.64
C LEU A 132 8.72 6.74 8.14
N ARG A 133 8.90 7.76 8.98
CA ARG A 133 9.63 8.98 8.62
C ARG A 133 11.14 8.74 8.53
N SER A 134 11.70 7.91 9.42
CA SER A 134 13.11 7.50 9.34
C SER A 134 13.37 6.57 8.15
N ASN A 135 12.43 5.66 7.86
CA ASN A 135 12.54 4.67 6.78
C ASN A 135 12.12 5.23 5.42
N GLY A 136 11.29 6.27 5.36
CA GLY A 136 10.75 6.85 4.12
C GLY A 136 11.79 7.51 3.23
N ARG A 137 12.95 7.91 3.78
CA ARG A 137 14.10 8.34 2.95
C ARG A 137 14.88 7.18 2.34
N GLY A 138 14.77 5.97 2.91
CA GLY A 138 15.46 4.77 2.44
C GLY A 138 14.59 3.85 1.60
N GLN A 139 13.29 3.75 1.88
CA GLN A 139 12.38 2.80 1.23
C GLN A 139 12.01 3.23 -0.19
N TYR A 140 11.67 4.50 -0.42
CA TYR A 140 11.47 5.01 -1.79
C TYR A 140 12.75 4.89 -2.63
N ARG A 141 13.91 5.23 -2.05
CA ARG A 141 15.20 4.99 -2.73
C ARG A 141 15.45 3.53 -3.03
N LYS A 142 15.11 2.63 -2.10
CA LYS A 142 15.32 1.19 -2.27
C LYS A 142 14.38 0.60 -3.31
N ASP A 143 13.12 1.01 -3.33
CA ASP A 143 12.13 0.58 -4.30
C ASP A 143 12.45 1.17 -5.69
N ASP A 144 12.87 2.44 -5.76
CA ASP A 144 13.39 3.08 -6.98
C ASP A 144 14.67 2.40 -7.47
N GLU A 145 15.62 2.09 -6.57
CA GLU A 145 16.87 1.40 -6.89
C GLU A 145 16.63 -0.05 -7.35
N ASP A 146 15.68 -0.76 -6.73
CA ASP A 146 15.24 -2.08 -7.17
C ASP A 146 14.56 -2.00 -8.55
N ASN A 147 13.74 -0.97 -8.80
CA ASN A 147 13.10 -0.71 -10.09
C ASN A 147 14.11 -0.34 -11.18
N TYR A 148 15.07 0.54 -10.89
CA TYR A 148 16.17 0.90 -11.78
C TYR A 148 17.08 -0.30 -12.06
N SER A 149 17.32 -1.15 -11.06
CA SER A 149 18.04 -2.41 -11.25
C SER A 149 17.28 -3.36 -12.17
N CYS A 150 15.96 -3.51 -12.02
CA CYS A 150 15.14 -4.30 -12.95
C CYS A 150 15.19 -3.73 -14.38
N LYS A 151 15.11 -2.41 -14.52
CA LYS A 151 15.21 -1.69 -15.79
C LYS A 151 16.56 -1.96 -16.48
N LEU A 152 17.66 -1.83 -15.75
CA LEU A 152 19.01 -2.12 -16.26
C LEU A 152 19.16 -3.59 -16.68
N ILE A 153 18.71 -4.54 -15.86
CA ILE A 153 18.74 -5.97 -16.18
C ILE A 153 18.00 -6.24 -17.49
N TYR A 154 16.81 -5.66 -17.67
CA TYR A 154 16.04 -5.83 -18.90
C TYR A 154 16.79 -5.27 -20.12
N LEU A 155 17.36 -4.06 -20.02
CA LEU A 155 18.12 -3.45 -21.12
C LEU A 155 19.36 -4.28 -21.49
N LEU A 156 20.07 -4.83 -20.51
CA LEU A 156 21.21 -5.72 -20.76
C LEU A 156 20.78 -7.00 -21.49
N ILE A 157 19.64 -7.58 -21.13
CA ILE A 157 19.11 -8.76 -21.82
C ILE A 157 18.70 -8.43 -23.26
N GLU A 158 18.10 -7.27 -23.51
CA GLU A 158 17.78 -6.83 -24.88
C GLU A 158 19.05 -6.54 -25.70
N LEU A 159 20.11 -6.00 -25.10
CA LEU A 159 21.42 -5.88 -25.76
C LEU A 159 22.03 -7.25 -26.08
N LEU A 160 21.96 -8.21 -25.16
CA LEU A 160 22.41 -9.59 -25.39
C LEU A 160 21.62 -10.27 -26.50
N LYS A 161 20.30 -10.04 -26.60
CA LYS A 161 19.49 -10.53 -27.72
C LYS A 161 19.91 -9.93 -29.06
N LYS A 162 20.26 -8.65 -29.07
CA LYS A 162 20.59 -7.92 -30.29
C LYS A 162 22.01 -8.16 -30.78
N HIS A 163 22.96 -8.33 -29.86
CA HIS A 163 24.39 -8.36 -30.15
C HIS A 163 25.13 -9.61 -29.64
N GLY A 164 24.47 -10.46 -28.86
CA GLY A 164 25.05 -11.69 -28.32
C GLY A 164 24.93 -12.87 -29.27
N LYS A 165 24.90 -14.10 -28.72
CA LYS A 165 24.82 -15.33 -29.51
C LYS A 165 23.49 -15.38 -30.28
N VAL A 166 23.48 -16.02 -31.45
CA VAL A 166 22.30 -16.13 -32.34
C VAL A 166 21.06 -16.68 -31.63
N ASN A 167 21.24 -17.56 -30.64
CA ASN A 167 20.16 -18.19 -29.88
C ASN A 167 19.71 -17.39 -28.64
N TYR A 168 20.29 -16.24 -28.35
CA TYR A 168 19.91 -15.41 -27.19
C TYR A 168 18.54 -14.74 -27.33
N SER A 169 17.89 -14.84 -28.51
CA SER A 169 16.47 -14.52 -28.65
C SER A 169 15.58 -15.27 -27.65
N ASP A 170 16.02 -16.46 -27.20
CA ASP A 170 15.38 -17.20 -26.12
C ASP A 170 16.03 -16.90 -24.76
N ASN A 171 15.25 -16.31 -23.85
CA ASN A 171 15.65 -16.02 -22.47
C ASN A 171 16.10 -17.29 -21.69
N SER A 172 15.62 -18.47 -22.08
CA SER A 172 16.01 -19.73 -21.43
C SER A 172 17.49 -20.06 -21.63
N VAL A 173 18.02 -19.75 -22.82
CA VAL A 173 19.43 -19.93 -23.17
C VAL A 173 20.30 -18.98 -22.34
N ILE A 174 19.90 -17.71 -22.24
CA ILE A 174 20.60 -16.72 -21.41
C ILE A 174 20.64 -17.18 -19.94
N TYR A 175 19.51 -17.64 -19.41
CA TYR A 175 19.45 -18.15 -18.03
C TYR A 175 20.38 -19.35 -17.81
N ASN A 176 20.41 -20.31 -18.73
CA ASN A 176 21.28 -21.48 -18.61
C ASN A 176 22.76 -21.08 -18.66
N ASP A 177 23.14 -20.15 -19.53
CA ASP A 177 24.51 -19.61 -19.58
C ASP A 177 24.90 -18.91 -18.26
N ILE A 178 23.98 -18.17 -17.63
CA ILE A 178 24.21 -17.58 -16.29
C ILE A 178 24.44 -18.67 -15.24
N ILE A 179 23.68 -19.77 -15.27
CA ILE A 179 23.86 -20.88 -14.33
C ILE A 179 25.21 -21.56 -14.54
N SER A 180 25.60 -21.83 -15.79
CA SER A 180 26.92 -22.37 -16.11
C SER A 180 28.03 -21.46 -15.60
N PHE A 181 27.92 -20.15 -15.87
CA PHE A 181 28.88 -19.16 -15.38
C PHE A 181 28.97 -19.15 -13.84
N CYS A 182 27.84 -19.19 -13.14
CA CYS A 182 27.84 -19.27 -11.68
C CYS A 182 28.52 -20.53 -11.16
N ASN A 183 28.28 -21.68 -11.80
CA ASN A 183 28.89 -22.95 -11.41
C ASN A 183 30.42 -22.95 -11.67
N GLU A 184 30.86 -22.44 -12.82
CA GLU A 184 32.27 -22.35 -13.21
C GLU A 184 33.08 -21.42 -12.29
N ASN A 185 32.42 -20.40 -11.73
CA ASN A 185 33.05 -19.37 -10.88
C ASN A 185 32.68 -19.50 -9.40
N GLU A 186 32.11 -20.63 -8.98
CA GLU A 186 31.72 -20.92 -7.60
C GLU A 186 30.80 -19.86 -6.95
N ILE A 187 29.91 -19.26 -7.75
CA ILE A 187 28.95 -18.24 -7.30
C ILE A 187 27.65 -18.91 -6.80
N LEU A 188 27.23 -18.55 -5.59
CA LEU A 188 25.98 -19.06 -5.00
C LEU A 188 24.74 -18.66 -5.81
N LEU A 189 23.88 -19.63 -6.11
CA LEU A 189 22.64 -19.42 -6.87
C LEU A 189 21.51 -18.72 -6.08
N LYS A 190 21.77 -18.30 -4.83
CA LYS A 190 20.79 -17.60 -4.00
C LYS A 190 20.43 -16.27 -4.66
N GLY A 191 19.15 -16.10 -5.00
CA GLY A 191 18.66 -14.89 -5.70
C GLY A 191 18.66 -14.99 -7.23
N ILE A 192 19.21 -16.06 -7.81
CA ILE A 192 19.33 -16.26 -9.27
C ILE A 192 18.47 -17.46 -9.71
N LYS A 193 17.39 -17.77 -8.98
CA LYS A 193 16.46 -18.83 -9.38
C LYS A 193 15.73 -18.42 -10.66
N LYS A 194 15.35 -19.41 -11.49
CA LYS A 194 14.59 -19.21 -12.73
C LYS A 194 13.39 -18.27 -12.54
N ALA A 195 12.57 -18.49 -11.51
CA ALA A 195 11.43 -17.63 -11.21
C ALA A 195 11.83 -16.17 -10.95
N THR A 196 12.92 -15.94 -10.22
CA THR A 196 13.44 -14.60 -9.92
C THR A 196 13.94 -13.90 -11.19
N PHE A 197 14.67 -14.62 -12.03
CA PHE A 197 15.15 -14.11 -13.32
C PHE A 197 14.01 -13.63 -14.21
N TYR A 198 13.01 -14.48 -14.46
CA TYR A 198 11.86 -14.10 -15.28
C TYR A 198 11.01 -12.98 -14.65
N LYS A 199 10.87 -12.97 -13.32
CA LYS A 199 10.18 -11.89 -12.61
C LYS A 199 10.87 -10.54 -12.82
N LYS A 200 12.20 -10.47 -12.65
CA LYS A 200 12.99 -9.23 -12.84
C LYS A 200 12.91 -8.73 -14.29
N ILE A 201 12.93 -9.62 -15.29
CA ILE A 201 12.73 -9.26 -16.71
C ILE A 201 11.35 -8.65 -16.94
N LYS A 202 10.29 -9.30 -16.44
CA LYS A 202 8.92 -8.82 -16.60
C LYS A 202 8.76 -7.43 -15.98
N LEU A 203 9.21 -7.25 -14.75
CA LEU A 203 9.18 -5.97 -14.06
C LEU A 203 9.94 -4.89 -14.82
N GLY A 204 11.18 -5.16 -15.26
CA GLY A 204 11.97 -4.20 -16.04
C GLY A 204 11.30 -3.79 -17.35
N LYS A 205 10.67 -4.75 -18.05
CA LYS A 205 9.88 -4.49 -19.26
C LYS A 205 8.68 -3.59 -18.98
N ASP A 206 7.93 -3.89 -17.93
CA ASP A 206 6.74 -3.14 -17.55
C ASP A 206 7.12 -1.70 -17.13
N ILE A 207 8.24 -1.52 -16.42
CA ILE A 207 8.78 -0.19 -16.07
C ILE A 207 9.13 0.63 -17.30
N ILE A 208 9.73 0.05 -18.34
CA ILE A 208 10.07 0.78 -19.57
C ILE A 208 8.82 1.10 -20.40
N LYS A 209 7.83 0.19 -20.40
CA LYS A 209 6.63 0.33 -21.23
C LYS A 209 5.59 1.27 -20.62
N TYR A 210 5.51 1.32 -19.30
CA TYR A 210 4.43 2.02 -18.57
C TYR A 210 4.93 2.99 -17.49
N GLY A 211 6.24 3.06 -17.22
CA GLY A 211 6.82 4.05 -16.32
C GLY A 211 7.03 5.38 -17.03
N GLU A 212 6.59 6.47 -16.40
CA GLU A 212 6.94 7.86 -16.78
C GLU A 212 8.44 8.12 -16.59
#